data_AF-A0A2V6ENJ0-F1
#
_entry.id   AF-A0A2V6ENJ0-F1
#
_cell.length_a   1.000
_cell.length_b   1.000
_cell.length_c   1.000
_cell.angle_alpha   90.00
_cell.angle_beta   90.00
_cell.angle_gamma   90.00
#
_symmetry.space_group_name_H-M   'P 1'
#
loop_
_entity.id
_entity.type
_entity.pdbx_description
1 polymer ?
#
loop_
_entity_poly.entity_id
_entity_poly.type
_entity_poly.pdbx_seq_one_letter_code
_entity_poly.pdbx_strand_id
1 'polypeptide(L)'
;MPAPTPPVLATAVPQLLIDYISVAEPPSQPGYFVFKMKVVNLNTLPANSRWRIAWDYSPRTAPDTEIYYVGMTMGNAGTQPTFEYGTLADAGVPAVLLLSETPINPAAQGSYLPDGTITINVPKADVGNPQVGDLLGAIGGKTITGDAPETKTLERSTTFVDHTFIKGNSDNSYPAATYTVAGNVVCAQPTPSPTPKKKPH
;
A
#
# COMPACT_ATOMS: atom_id res chain seq x y z
N MET A 1 -16.29 32.54 33.35
CA MET A 1 -15.54 32.20 32.12
C MET A 1 -16.31 31.12 31.39
N PRO A 2 -16.65 31.27 30.10
CA PRO A 2 -17.24 30.18 29.33
C PRO A 2 -16.21 29.06 29.21
N ALA A 3 -16.66 27.81 29.34
CA ALA A 3 -15.81 26.64 29.15
C ALA A 3 -15.26 26.65 27.71
N PRO A 4 -13.98 26.32 27.50
CA PRO A 4 -13.45 26.16 26.16
C PRO A 4 -14.24 25.07 25.44
N THR A 5 -14.83 25.41 24.30
CA THR A 5 -15.46 24.44 23.41
C THR A 5 -14.42 23.36 23.10
N PRO A 6 -14.71 22.07 23.35
CA PRO A 6 -13.82 21.00 22.90
C PRO A 6 -13.54 21.19 21.41
N PRO A 7 -12.31 20.99 20.94
CA PRO A 7 -12.05 20.99 19.50
C PRO A 7 -13.02 20.00 18.86
N VAL A 8 -13.72 20.43 17.82
CA VAL A 8 -14.55 19.54 17.00
C VAL A 8 -13.59 18.49 16.46
N LEU A 9 -13.67 17.26 16.98
CA LEU A 9 -12.99 16.12 16.38
C LEU A 9 -13.47 16.07 14.93
N ALA A 10 -12.55 16.17 13.98
CA ALA A 10 -12.87 16.03 12.57
C ALA A 10 -13.72 14.76 12.39
N THR A 11 -14.87 14.88 11.72
CA THR A 11 -15.75 13.74 11.50
C THR A 11 -14.95 12.68 10.76
N ALA A 12 -14.78 11.50 11.38
CA ALA A 12 -14.11 10.38 10.76
C ALA A 12 -14.75 10.09 9.39
N VAL A 13 -13.92 9.98 8.34
CA VAL A 13 -14.32 9.67 6.97
C VAL A 13 -14.04 8.18 6.74
N PRO A 14 -15.03 7.27 6.87
CA PRO A 14 -14.78 5.83 6.89
C PRO A 14 -14.04 5.31 5.65
N GLN A 15 -14.23 5.96 4.51
CA GLN A 15 -13.58 5.63 3.25
C GLN A 15 -12.06 5.80 3.27
N LEU A 16 -11.54 6.52 4.26
CA LEU A 16 -10.15 6.86 4.40
C LEU A 16 -9.52 6.25 5.66
N LEU A 17 -10.29 5.56 6.51
CA LEU A 17 -9.78 4.89 7.69
C LEU A 17 -9.30 3.48 7.32
N ILE A 18 -8.02 3.19 7.56
CA ILE A 18 -7.36 1.93 7.19
C ILE A 18 -7.53 0.92 8.31
N ASP A 19 -8.07 -0.26 7.99
CA ASP A 19 -8.10 -1.41 8.89
C ASP A 19 -6.77 -2.17 8.83
N TYR A 20 -6.30 -2.48 7.62
CA TYR A 20 -5.01 -3.15 7.41
C TYR A 20 -4.48 -2.96 5.99
N ILE A 21 -3.19 -3.28 5.84
CA ILE A 21 -2.55 -3.50 4.54
C ILE A 21 -1.89 -4.89 4.51
N SER A 22 -1.74 -5.47 3.33
CA SER A 22 -1.07 -6.76 3.18
C SER A 22 -0.35 -6.87 1.84
N VAL A 23 0.75 -7.63 1.83
CA VAL A 23 1.49 -8.02 0.62
C VAL A 23 1.43 -9.53 0.48
N ALA A 24 1.24 -10.03 -0.74
CA ALA A 24 1.20 -11.46 -1.03
C ALA A 24 1.81 -11.79 -2.40
N GLU A 25 2.23 -13.04 -2.55
CA GLU A 25 2.71 -13.63 -3.81
C GLU A 25 1.86 -14.86 -4.15
N PRO A 26 0.58 -14.68 -4.56
CA PRO A 26 -0.29 -15.83 -4.81
C PRO A 26 0.24 -16.67 -5.99
N PRO A 27 0.16 -18.01 -5.92
CA PRO A 27 0.58 -18.89 -7.03
C PRO A 27 -0.21 -18.66 -8.32
N SER A 28 -1.44 -18.13 -8.22
CA SER A 28 -2.29 -17.80 -9.37
C SER A 28 -1.82 -16.56 -10.13
N GLN A 29 -0.88 -15.77 -9.60
CA GLN A 29 -0.30 -14.60 -10.26
C GLN A 29 1.23 -14.65 -10.23
N PRO A 30 1.86 -15.59 -10.96
CA PRO A 30 3.30 -15.73 -10.97
C PRO A 30 3.98 -14.45 -11.47
N GLY A 31 5.03 -14.01 -10.77
CA GLY A 31 5.80 -12.81 -11.14
C GLY A 31 5.22 -11.49 -10.61
N TYR A 32 4.11 -11.53 -9.88
CA TYR A 32 3.47 -10.35 -9.29
C TYR A 32 3.54 -10.37 -7.77
N PHE A 33 3.62 -9.18 -7.19
CA PHE A 33 3.12 -8.90 -5.86
C PHE A 33 1.65 -8.49 -5.94
N VAL A 34 0.86 -8.90 -4.96
CA VAL A 34 -0.51 -8.44 -4.75
C VAL A 34 -0.54 -7.63 -3.47
N PHE A 35 -0.72 -6.33 -3.62
CA PHE A 35 -0.92 -5.42 -2.51
C PHE A 35 -2.41 -5.26 -2.25
N LYS A 36 -2.79 -5.28 -0.97
CA LYS A 36 -4.15 -4.95 -0.54
C LYS A 36 -4.15 -3.90 0.54
N MET A 37 -5.11 -2.99 0.46
CA MET A 37 -5.51 -2.09 1.53
C MET A 37 -6.97 -2.35 1.85
N LYS A 38 -7.28 -2.50 3.14
CA LYS A 38 -8.64 -2.52 3.63
C LYS A 38 -8.92 -1.21 4.34
N VAL A 39 -9.94 -0.50 3.88
CA VAL A 39 -10.57 0.61 4.62
C VAL A 39 -11.98 0.20 5.07
N VAL A 40 -12.62 1.02 5.91
CA VAL A 40 -13.92 0.67 6.50
C VAL A 40 -15.00 0.42 5.43
N ASN A 41 -15.08 1.23 4.37
CA ASN A 41 -15.91 0.95 3.18
C ASN A 41 -15.54 1.84 1.98
N LEU A 42 -15.95 1.44 0.77
CA LEU A 42 -15.79 2.22 -0.47
C LEU A 42 -17.10 2.25 -1.28
N ASN A 43 -18.26 2.23 -0.61
CA ASN A 43 -19.58 2.33 -1.26
C ASN A 43 -19.73 3.64 -2.06
N THR A 44 -19.07 4.70 -1.60
CA THR A 44 -18.89 5.95 -2.32
C THR A 44 -17.41 6.33 -2.22
N LEU A 45 -16.84 6.84 -3.30
CA LEU A 45 -15.47 7.35 -3.28
C LEU A 45 -15.50 8.86 -3.06
N PRO A 46 -14.86 9.38 -1.99
CA PRO A 46 -14.69 10.82 -1.85
C PRO A 46 -13.85 11.32 -3.03
N ALA A 47 -14.26 12.43 -3.64
CA ALA A 47 -13.47 13.06 -4.68
C ALA A 47 -12.08 13.44 -4.14
N ASN A 48 -11.12 13.60 -5.04
CA ASN A 48 -9.82 14.19 -4.73
C ASN A 48 -9.09 13.45 -3.60
N SER A 49 -9.16 12.11 -3.65
CA SER A 49 -8.68 11.24 -2.58
C SER A 49 -7.74 10.18 -3.11
N ARG A 50 -6.75 9.81 -2.29
CA ARG A 50 -5.70 8.87 -2.66
C ARG A 50 -5.47 7.86 -1.55
N TRP A 51 -5.23 6.63 -1.95
CA TRP A 51 -4.88 5.50 -1.10
C TRP A 51 -3.54 4.98 -1.58
N ARG A 52 -2.54 4.95 -0.70
CA ARG A 52 -1.16 4.57 -1.05
C ARG A 52 -0.64 3.52 -0.10
N ILE A 53 0.09 2.55 -0.62
CA ILE A 53 0.99 1.69 0.14
C ILE A 53 2.39 1.98 -0.38
N ALA A 54 3.35 2.23 0.52
CA ALA A 54 4.75 2.46 0.19
C ALA A 54 5.64 1.46 0.93
N TRP A 55 6.81 1.18 0.38
CA TRP A 55 7.82 0.31 0.98
C TRP A 55 9.22 0.67 0.50
N ASP A 56 10.20 0.34 1.33
CA ASP A 56 11.62 0.45 1.01
C ASP A 56 12.10 -0.86 0.39
N TYR A 57 12.87 -0.79 -0.69
CA TYR A 57 13.59 -1.93 -1.22
C TYR A 57 14.96 -1.50 -1.76
N SER A 58 15.98 -2.29 -1.44
CA SER A 58 17.34 -2.13 -1.94
C SER A 58 17.69 -3.35 -2.79
N PRO A 59 17.65 -3.24 -4.13
CA PRO A 59 17.98 -4.33 -5.03
C PRO A 59 19.42 -4.82 -4.81
N ARG A 60 19.63 -6.14 -4.80
CA ARG A 60 20.98 -6.71 -4.67
C ARG A 60 21.95 -6.23 -5.76
N THR A 61 21.42 -5.94 -6.95
CA THR A 61 22.19 -5.49 -8.12
C THR A 61 22.50 -4.00 -8.13
N ALA A 62 21.81 -3.20 -7.32
CA ALA A 62 21.96 -1.75 -7.21
C ALA A 62 21.58 -1.34 -5.78
N PRO A 63 22.52 -1.34 -4.82
CA PRO A 63 22.22 -1.30 -3.39
C PRO A 63 21.73 0.07 -2.86
N ASP A 64 21.28 0.97 -3.74
CA ASP A 64 20.60 2.18 -3.30
C ASP A 64 19.18 1.82 -2.84
N THR A 65 18.77 2.40 -1.71
CA THR A 65 17.41 2.18 -1.19
C THR A 65 16.45 3.03 -2.00
N GLU A 66 15.58 2.38 -2.76
CA GLU A 66 14.48 3.01 -3.48
C GLU A 66 13.21 2.85 -2.65
N ILE A 67 12.41 3.91 -2.58
CA ILE A 67 11.09 3.86 -1.98
C ILE A 67 10.09 3.66 -3.12
N TYR A 68 9.35 2.57 -3.10
CA TYR A 68 8.29 2.29 -4.06
C TYR A 68 6.93 2.59 -3.46
N TYR A 69 5.95 2.84 -4.33
CA TYR A 69 4.56 2.95 -3.92
C TYR A 69 3.61 2.30 -4.92
N VAL A 70 2.43 1.97 -4.42
CA VAL A 70 1.28 1.54 -5.20
C VAL A 70 0.03 2.21 -4.65
N GLY A 71 -0.96 2.49 -5.49
CA GLY A 71 -2.16 3.16 -5.00
C GLY A 71 -3.33 3.28 -5.96
N MET A 72 -4.45 3.67 -5.35
CA MET A 72 -5.67 4.09 -6.03
C MET A 72 -5.81 5.61 -5.92
N THR A 73 -6.25 6.26 -6.98
CA THR A 73 -6.45 7.71 -7.05
C THR A 73 -7.86 8.00 -7.55
N MET A 74 -8.59 8.82 -6.80
CA MET A 74 -9.89 9.34 -7.20
C MET A 74 -9.76 10.83 -7.51
N GLY A 75 -10.08 11.20 -8.75
CA GLY A 75 -10.21 12.59 -9.16
C GLY A 75 -11.58 13.16 -8.80
N ASN A 76 -12.25 13.76 -9.77
CA ASN A 76 -13.57 14.37 -9.58
C ASN A 76 -14.63 13.33 -9.17
N ALA A 77 -15.62 13.78 -8.39
CA ALA A 77 -16.74 12.91 -8.00
C ALA A 77 -17.40 12.27 -9.24
N GLY A 78 -17.68 10.95 -9.17
CA GLY A 78 -18.35 10.22 -10.24
C GLY A 78 -17.45 9.74 -11.39
N THR A 79 -16.14 10.03 -11.38
CA THR A 79 -15.20 9.42 -12.33
C THR A 79 -14.74 8.03 -11.88
N GLN A 80 -14.21 7.22 -12.80
CA GLN A 80 -13.56 5.97 -12.43
C GLN A 80 -12.22 6.26 -11.73
N PRO A 81 -11.92 5.64 -10.57
CA PRO A 81 -10.60 5.75 -9.97
C PRO A 81 -9.52 5.12 -10.87
N THR A 82 -8.32 5.66 -10.80
CA THR A 82 -7.12 5.12 -11.46
C THR A 82 -6.25 4.35 -10.47
N PHE A 83 -5.41 3.46 -11.00
CA PHE A 83 -4.47 2.66 -10.20
C PHE A 83 -3.08 2.81 -10.79
N GLU A 84 -2.09 2.97 -9.91
CA GLU A 84 -0.72 3.26 -10.31
C GLU A 84 0.29 2.67 -9.33
N TYR A 85 1.51 2.46 -9.80
CA TYR A 85 2.69 2.23 -8.97
C TYR A 85 3.88 3.00 -9.52
N GLY A 86 4.83 3.29 -8.66
CA GLY A 86 5.98 4.11 -8.99
C GLY A 86 6.98 4.20 -7.85
N THR A 87 7.82 5.23 -7.90
CA THR A 87 8.80 5.53 -6.86
C THR A 87 8.51 6.83 -6.13
N LEU A 88 9.04 6.95 -4.91
CA LEU A 88 9.04 8.14 -4.08
C LEU A 88 10.48 8.63 -3.92
N ALA A 89 10.76 9.87 -4.30
CA ALA A 89 12.07 10.49 -4.15
C ALA A 89 11.96 11.89 -3.54
N ASP A 90 13.07 12.42 -3.03
CA ASP A 90 13.15 13.83 -2.61
C ASP A 90 12.75 14.73 -3.79
N ALA A 91 11.81 15.64 -3.54
CA ALA A 91 11.36 16.62 -4.51
C ALA A 91 12.41 17.72 -4.78
N GLY A 92 13.55 17.72 -4.08
CA GLY A 92 14.66 18.64 -4.29
C GLY A 92 14.35 20.06 -3.79
N VAL A 93 13.40 20.20 -2.86
CA VAL A 93 12.96 21.50 -2.33
C VAL A 93 13.80 21.85 -1.09
N PRO A 94 14.62 22.91 -1.14
CA PRO A 94 15.44 23.29 0.00
C PRO A 94 14.59 23.60 1.24
N ALA A 95 15.02 23.09 2.39
CA ALA A 95 14.40 23.29 3.71
C ALA A 95 12.98 22.70 3.90
N VAL A 96 12.47 21.92 2.96
CA VAL A 96 11.21 21.17 3.10
C VAL A 96 11.46 19.71 2.77
N LEU A 97 11.35 18.81 3.75
CA LEU A 97 11.39 17.36 3.50
C LEU A 97 10.11 16.98 2.75
N LEU A 98 10.24 16.81 1.44
CA LEU A 98 9.12 16.59 0.54
C LEU A 98 9.39 15.38 -0.36
N LEU A 99 8.48 14.41 -0.35
CA LEU A 99 8.53 13.26 -1.25
C LEU A 99 7.68 13.53 -2.50
N SER A 100 8.18 13.12 -3.67
CA SER A 100 7.51 13.21 -4.98
C SER A 100 7.24 11.81 -5.54
N GLU A 101 6.01 11.59 -6.02
CA GLU A 101 5.58 10.37 -6.71
C GLU A 101 5.98 10.41 -8.19
N THR A 102 6.75 9.42 -8.65
CA THR A 102 7.09 9.22 -10.07
C THR A 102 6.45 7.91 -10.55
N PRO A 103 5.35 7.97 -11.33
CA PRO A 103 4.71 6.76 -11.84
C PRO A 103 5.64 5.98 -12.77
N ILE A 104 5.80 4.68 -12.51
CA ILE A 104 6.41 3.74 -13.44
C ILE A 104 5.34 3.25 -14.43
N ASN A 105 4.15 2.95 -13.91
CA ASN A 105 3.00 2.56 -14.71
C ASN A 105 1.72 3.26 -14.19
N PRO A 106 1.17 4.22 -14.96
CA PRO A 106 -0.05 4.95 -14.59
C PRO A 106 -1.35 4.15 -14.83
N ALA A 107 -1.26 2.91 -15.33
CA ALA A 107 -2.38 2.02 -15.61
C ALA A 107 -2.14 0.63 -14.99
N ALA A 108 -1.81 0.61 -13.70
CA ALA A 108 -1.61 -0.63 -12.96
C ALA A 108 -2.89 -1.47 -12.94
N GLN A 109 -2.74 -2.79 -12.86
CA GLN A 109 -3.87 -3.69 -12.70
C GLN A 109 -4.39 -3.59 -11.26
N GLY A 110 -5.46 -2.83 -11.07
CA GLY A 110 -6.09 -2.63 -9.77
C GLY A 110 -7.60 -2.76 -9.80
N SER A 111 -8.17 -2.99 -8.63
CA SER A 111 -9.61 -3.07 -8.41
C SER A 111 -9.94 -2.65 -6.99
N TYR A 112 -11.21 -2.30 -6.76
CA TYR A 112 -11.74 -2.12 -5.41
C TYR A 112 -13.11 -2.78 -5.28
N LEU A 113 -13.48 -3.09 -4.05
CA LEU A 113 -14.78 -3.61 -3.68
C LEU A 113 -15.50 -2.60 -2.76
N PRO A 114 -16.85 -2.50 -2.80
CA PRO A 114 -17.61 -1.59 -1.95
C PRO A 114 -17.40 -1.82 -0.45
N ASP A 115 -16.99 -3.04 -0.08
CA ASP A 115 -16.66 -3.38 1.30
C ASP A 115 -15.44 -2.60 1.82
N GLY A 116 -14.64 -1.97 0.97
CA GLY A 116 -13.44 -1.22 1.35
C GLY A 116 -12.13 -1.89 0.98
N THR A 117 -12.16 -3.02 0.28
CA THR A 117 -10.95 -3.71 -0.17
C THR A 117 -10.44 -3.10 -1.47
N ILE A 118 -9.20 -2.61 -1.47
CA ILE A 118 -8.45 -2.19 -2.66
C ILE A 118 -7.40 -3.27 -2.93
N THR A 119 -7.29 -3.75 -4.17
CA THR A 119 -6.28 -4.75 -4.59
C THR A 119 -5.53 -4.23 -5.81
N ILE A 120 -4.20 -4.26 -5.77
CA ILE A 120 -3.36 -3.82 -6.88
C ILE A 120 -2.24 -4.84 -7.11
N ASN A 121 -2.09 -5.27 -8.36
CA ASN A 121 -1.08 -6.24 -8.77
C ASN A 121 0.10 -5.48 -9.38
N VAL A 122 1.31 -5.75 -8.89
CA VAL A 122 2.54 -5.08 -9.30
C VAL A 122 3.52 -6.12 -9.85
N PRO A 123 3.97 -5.98 -11.11
CA PRO A 123 5.03 -6.84 -11.65
C PRO A 123 6.31 -6.65 -10.83
N LYS A 124 6.92 -7.74 -10.36
CA LYS A 124 8.19 -7.67 -9.61
C LYS A 124 9.31 -7.03 -10.43
N ALA A 125 9.32 -7.28 -11.73
CA ALA A 125 10.30 -6.74 -12.67
C ALA A 125 10.34 -5.20 -12.68
N ASP A 126 9.22 -4.55 -12.38
CA ASP A 126 9.10 -3.08 -12.39
C ASP A 126 9.55 -2.44 -11.08
N VAL A 127 9.70 -3.23 -10.01
CA VAL A 127 10.04 -2.76 -8.66
C VAL A 127 11.38 -3.30 -8.17
N GLY A 128 12.37 -3.27 -9.07
CA GLY A 128 13.74 -3.69 -8.76
C GLY A 128 13.98 -5.21 -8.82
N ASN A 129 12.98 -5.98 -9.27
CA ASN A 129 13.02 -7.43 -9.42
C ASN A 129 13.44 -8.20 -8.14
N PRO A 130 12.67 -8.11 -7.03
CA PRO A 130 13.03 -8.79 -5.79
C PRO A 130 13.13 -10.31 -5.92
N GLN A 131 14.17 -10.88 -5.32
CA GLN A 131 14.44 -12.32 -5.31
C GLN A 131 13.92 -12.98 -4.04
N VAL A 132 13.70 -14.30 -4.08
CA VAL A 132 13.27 -15.06 -2.88
C VAL A 132 14.30 -14.88 -1.76
N GLY A 133 13.81 -14.55 -0.56
CA GLY A 133 14.61 -14.23 0.62
C GLY A 133 14.96 -12.76 0.77
N ASP A 134 14.69 -11.91 -0.24
CA ASP A 134 14.83 -10.47 -0.10
C ASP A 134 13.76 -9.90 0.86
N LEU A 135 14.06 -8.74 1.44
CA LEU A 135 13.19 -8.06 2.40
C LEU A 135 12.62 -6.78 1.78
N LEU A 136 11.30 -6.66 1.75
CA LEU A 136 10.62 -5.38 1.59
C LEU A 136 10.47 -4.75 2.98
N GLY A 137 11.08 -3.58 3.15
CA GLY A 137 11.14 -2.88 4.43
C GLY A 137 10.10 -1.77 4.56
N ALA A 138 9.85 -1.35 5.80
CA ALA A 138 9.06 -0.15 6.11
C ALA A 138 7.72 -0.05 5.35
N ILE A 139 7.02 -1.18 5.22
CA ILE A 139 5.77 -1.23 4.46
C ILE A 139 4.70 -0.46 5.24
N GLY A 140 4.11 0.55 4.62
CA GLY A 140 3.11 1.38 5.27
C GLY A 140 2.07 1.91 4.30
N GLY A 141 0.88 2.18 4.84
CA GLY A 141 -0.26 2.71 4.10
C GLY A 141 -0.56 4.15 4.49
N LYS A 142 -1.15 4.93 3.59
CA LYS A 142 -1.68 6.26 3.87
C LYS A 142 -2.91 6.56 3.02
N THR A 143 -3.81 7.37 3.57
CA THR A 143 -4.94 7.96 2.85
C THR A 143 -4.88 9.48 2.88
N ILE A 144 -5.25 10.10 1.78
CA ILE A 144 -5.17 11.56 1.57
C ILE A 144 -6.51 12.02 0.99
N THR A 145 -6.97 13.22 1.35
CA THR A 145 -8.17 13.84 0.80
C THR A 145 -7.95 15.32 0.50
N GLY A 146 -8.78 15.88 -0.39
CA GLY A 146 -8.74 17.29 -0.79
C GLY A 146 -7.71 17.62 -1.88
N ASP A 147 -7.20 16.61 -2.59
CA ASP A 147 -6.18 16.77 -3.63
C ASP A 147 -6.83 16.92 -5.02
N ALA A 148 -7.06 18.15 -5.45
CA ALA A 148 -7.72 18.43 -6.73
C ALA A 148 -6.79 18.11 -7.92
N PRO A 149 -7.32 17.62 -9.06
CA PRO A 149 -6.52 17.29 -10.25
C PRO A 149 -5.70 18.47 -10.78
N GLU A 150 -6.20 19.70 -10.61
CA GLU A 150 -5.55 20.93 -11.07
C GLU A 150 -4.36 21.35 -10.21
N THR A 151 -4.27 20.89 -8.95
CA THR A 151 -3.21 21.30 -8.04
C THR A 151 -2.21 20.19 -7.74
N LYS A 152 -2.61 18.90 -7.62
CA LYS A 152 -1.71 17.80 -7.19
C LYS A 152 -0.84 18.20 -5.99
N THR A 153 -1.32 19.12 -5.17
CA THR A 153 -0.52 19.79 -4.14
C THR A 153 -0.37 18.93 -2.90
N LEU A 154 -1.19 17.88 -2.75
CA LEU A 154 -1.13 16.97 -1.62
C LEU A 154 -0.38 15.67 -1.95
N GLU A 155 0.08 15.45 -3.18
CA GLU A 155 1.17 14.47 -3.48
C GLU A 155 2.39 14.72 -2.57
N ARG A 156 2.45 15.96 -2.07
CA ARG A 156 3.52 16.68 -1.41
C ARG A 156 3.16 17.04 0.04
N SER A 157 2.32 16.26 0.72
CA SER A 157 1.82 16.61 2.05
C SER A 157 1.95 15.46 3.05
N THR A 158 2.33 15.78 4.30
CA THR A 158 2.17 14.90 5.47
C THR A 158 0.75 14.93 6.05
N THR A 159 -0.16 15.69 5.42
CA THR A 159 -1.57 15.75 5.78
C THR A 159 -2.28 14.48 5.32
N PHE A 160 -2.09 13.41 6.07
CA PHE A 160 -2.81 12.16 5.91
C PHE A 160 -4.10 12.20 6.72
N VAL A 161 -5.15 11.57 6.21
CA VAL A 161 -6.38 11.33 6.98
C VAL A 161 -6.17 10.14 7.91
N ASP A 162 -5.52 9.10 7.40
CA ASP A 162 -5.07 7.96 8.17
C ASP A 162 -3.77 7.38 7.59
N HIS A 163 -3.04 6.63 8.40
CA HIS A 163 -1.85 5.92 7.99
C HIS A 163 -1.67 4.61 8.77
N THR A 164 -1.07 3.62 8.12
CA THR A 164 -0.46 2.47 8.78
C THR A 164 1.04 2.69 8.71
N PHE A 165 1.61 3.35 9.72
CA PHE A 165 3.04 3.57 9.90
C PHE A 165 3.83 3.91 8.63
N ILE A 166 3.84 5.19 8.26
CA ILE A 166 4.75 5.74 7.24
C ILE A 166 5.87 6.47 7.97
N LYS A 167 7.13 6.23 7.59
CA LYS A 167 8.27 7.06 8.03
C LYS A 167 8.00 8.49 7.55
N GLY A 168 7.65 9.38 8.47
CA GLY A 168 7.32 10.78 8.16
C GLY A 168 6.55 11.53 9.25
N ASN A 169 5.74 10.86 10.09
CA ASN A 169 5.01 11.55 11.18
C ASN A 169 4.91 10.78 12.51
N SER A 170 5.39 9.53 12.58
CA SER A 170 5.75 8.86 13.83
C SER A 170 7.05 8.06 13.62
N ASP A 171 8.15 8.65 14.04
CA ASP A 171 9.45 7.97 14.19
C ASP A 171 9.30 6.78 15.15
N ASN A 172 9.77 5.60 14.75
CA ASN A 172 10.05 4.44 15.62
C ASN A 172 8.87 3.66 16.26
N SER A 173 7.95 3.12 15.46
CA SER A 173 7.30 1.87 15.84
C SER A 173 8.19 0.69 15.44
N TYR A 174 8.65 -0.06 16.44
CA TYR A 174 9.49 -1.23 16.28
C TYR A 174 8.68 -2.51 16.55
N PRO A 175 8.79 -3.55 15.72
CA PRO A 175 9.51 -3.58 14.45
C PRO A 175 8.68 -2.94 13.31
N ALA A 176 9.36 -2.31 12.34
CA ALA A 176 8.73 -1.86 11.11
C ALA A 176 8.08 -3.05 10.39
N ALA A 177 6.92 -2.86 9.75
CA ALA A 177 6.30 -3.92 8.98
C ALA A 177 7.21 -4.29 7.80
N THR A 178 7.52 -5.58 7.69
CA THR A 178 8.36 -6.12 6.63
C THR A 178 7.68 -7.30 5.95
N TYR A 179 8.11 -7.57 4.73
CA TYR A 179 7.68 -8.73 3.96
C TYR A 179 8.90 -9.44 3.38
N THR A 180 9.08 -10.72 3.72
CA THR A 180 10.11 -11.55 3.10
C THR A 180 9.55 -12.14 1.82
N VAL A 181 10.24 -11.93 0.71
CA VAL A 181 9.86 -12.46 -0.60
C VAL A 181 9.92 -13.99 -0.55
N ALA A 182 8.78 -14.64 -0.67
CA ALA A 182 8.64 -16.10 -0.59
C ALA A 182 8.66 -16.76 -1.98
N GLY A 183 8.32 -16.01 -3.02
CA GLY A 183 8.04 -16.54 -4.35
C GLY A 183 6.59 -16.97 -4.53
N ASN A 184 6.12 -17.04 -5.77
CA ASN A 184 4.74 -17.44 -6.11
C ASN A 184 4.58 -18.97 -6.15
N VAL A 185 5.08 -19.69 -5.14
CA VAL A 185 5.05 -21.17 -5.08
C VAL A 185 3.81 -21.67 -4.35
N VAL A 186 3.22 -22.78 -4.81
CA VAL A 186 2.15 -23.46 -4.07
C VAL A 186 2.78 -24.09 -2.83
N CYS A 187 2.31 -23.74 -1.63
CA CYS A 187 2.72 -24.44 -0.42
C CYS A 187 2.40 -25.93 -0.58
N ALA A 188 3.40 -26.80 -0.43
CA ALA A 188 3.17 -28.25 -0.46
C ALA A 188 2.16 -28.60 0.64
N GLN A 189 0.99 -29.09 0.25
CA GLN A 189 0.02 -29.62 1.19
C GLN A 189 0.68 -30.81 1.91
N PRO A 190 0.57 -30.95 3.24
CA PRO A 190 1.12 -32.12 3.92
C PRO A 190 0.51 -33.38 3.32
N THR A 191 1.36 -34.28 2.82
CA THR A 191 0.92 -35.57 2.28
C THR A 191 0.13 -36.30 3.38
N PRO A 192 -1.12 -36.74 3.13
CA PRO A 192 -1.86 -37.50 4.13
C PRO A 192 -1.06 -38.75 4.51
N SER A 193 -0.84 -38.94 5.81
CA SER A 193 -0.12 -40.11 6.33
C SER A 193 -0.82 -41.40 5.87
N PRO A 194 -0.09 -42.41 5.36
CA PRO A 194 -0.70 -43.65 4.91
C PRO A 194 -1.45 -44.32 6.05
N THR A 195 -2.74 -44.60 5.84
CA THR A 195 -3.58 -45.30 6.83
C THR A 195 -3.00 -46.69 7.10
N PRO A 196 -2.80 -47.11 8.36
CA PRO A 196 -2.31 -48.45 8.68
C PRO A 196 -3.24 -49.52 8.10
N LYS A 197 -2.72 -50.36 7.22
CA LYS A 197 -3.47 -51.47 6.62
C LYS A 197 -3.71 -52.52 7.70
N LYS A 198 -4.98 -52.83 8.02
CA LYS A 198 -5.33 -53.92 8.95
C LYS A 198 -4.76 -55.24 8.42
N LYS A 199 -4.08 -55.97 9.30
CA LYS A 199 -3.52 -57.30 9.04
C LYS A 199 -4.67 -58.29 8.84
N PRO A 200 -4.67 -59.14 7.80
CA PRO A 200 -5.69 -60.18 7.66
C PRO A 200 -5.55 -61.22 8.77
N HIS A 201 -6.69 -61.69 9.28
CA HIS A 201 -6.80 -62.84 10.20
C HIS A 201 -6.84 -64.15 9.42
#